data_AF-A0A6P2B7P7-F1
#
_entry.id   AF-A0A6P2B7P7-F1
#
_cell.length_a   1.000
_cell.length_b   1.000
_cell.length_c   1.000
_cell.angle_alpha   90.00
_cell.angle_beta   90.00
_cell.angle_gamma   90.00
#
_symmetry.space_group_name_H-M   'P 1'
#
loop_
_entity.id
_entity.type
_entity.pdbx_description
1 polymer ?
#
loop_
_entity_poly.entity_id
_entity_poly.type
_entity_poly.pdbx_seq_one_letter_code
_entity_poly.pdbx_strand_id
1 'polypeptide(L)'
;MIAIVAIDGDQTTPDATQNQRLAFNLAKHGVYSLSSDDTPDIEPSLEREPLYPAYLAVVLRLFTDVDEMTYECFRPDGECVSARLLLNRASIPIYISLIWLFTAAAYRFIGNWWIVGAGLVMLFSVNHFLYHVTLTELPAALFLLTHAFFLYMSASGGETSSRRRYLYALLSGLGLGALILTKAIFLYWL
;
A
#
# COMPACT_ATOMS: atom_id res chain seq x y z
N MET A 1 -20.66 23.90 5.73
CA MET A 1 -20.09 24.18 4.40
C MET A 1 -19.32 22.93 3.99
N ILE A 2 -19.93 22.06 3.18
CA ILE A 2 -19.27 20.86 2.68
C ILE A 2 -18.37 21.37 1.55
N ALA A 3 -17.07 21.41 1.79
CA ALA A 3 -16.12 21.68 0.73
C ALA A 3 -16.22 20.54 -0.27
N ILE A 4 -16.88 20.78 -1.40
CA ILE A 4 -16.73 19.95 -2.59
C ILE A 4 -15.32 20.24 -3.08
N VAL A 5 -14.35 19.50 -2.53
CA VAL A 5 -13.00 19.46 -3.08
C VAL A 5 -13.15 18.73 -4.40
N ALA A 6 -12.98 19.46 -5.52
CA ALA A 6 -12.80 18.85 -6.82
C ALA A 6 -11.73 17.77 -6.66
N ILE A 7 -12.01 16.56 -7.12
CA ILE A 7 -11.01 15.50 -7.24
C ILE A 7 -10.07 15.98 -8.34
N ASP A 8 -9.17 16.88 -8.00
CA ASP A 8 -8.17 17.35 -8.91
C ASP A 8 -7.17 16.20 -9.02
N GLY A 9 -7.14 15.55 -10.18
CA GLY A 9 -6.18 14.51 -10.50
C GLY A 9 -4.73 15.03 -10.57
N ASP A 10 -4.52 16.28 -10.19
CA ASP A 10 -3.31 17.08 -10.41
C ASP A 10 -2.25 16.91 -9.30
N GLN A 11 -2.58 16.27 -8.16
CA GLN A 11 -1.59 16.02 -7.10
C GLN A 11 -1.10 14.57 -7.07
N THR A 12 -0.59 14.08 -8.20
CA THR A 12 0.23 12.86 -8.23
C THR A 12 1.68 13.21 -7.91
N THR A 13 2.23 12.68 -6.82
CA THR A 13 3.67 12.82 -6.55
C THR A 13 4.48 12.02 -7.61
N PRO A 14 5.75 12.40 -7.88
CA PRO A 14 6.59 11.62 -8.79
C PRO A 14 6.66 10.12 -8.44
N ASP A 15 6.73 9.81 -7.15
CA ASP A 15 6.71 8.46 -6.60
C ASP A 15 5.42 7.70 -6.94
N ALA A 16 4.27 8.37 -6.78
CA ALA A 16 2.97 7.81 -7.10
C ALA A 16 2.88 7.45 -8.59
N THR A 17 3.32 8.37 -9.45
CA THR A 17 3.35 8.17 -10.90
C THR A 17 4.26 7.01 -11.28
N GLN A 18 5.45 6.89 -10.68
CA GLN A 18 6.34 5.76 -10.94
C GLN A 18 5.70 4.41 -10.56
N ASN A 19 5.05 4.32 -9.39
CA ASN A 19 4.33 3.11 -8.99
C ASN A 19 3.20 2.74 -9.95
N GLN A 20 2.45 3.73 -10.46
CA GLN A 20 1.38 3.49 -11.42
C GLN A 20 1.91 3.02 -12.78
N ARG A 21 3.02 3.58 -13.26
CA ARG A 21 3.67 3.14 -14.50
C ARG A 21 4.17 1.71 -14.42
N LEU A 22 4.87 1.38 -13.34
CA LEU A 22 5.34 0.03 -13.07
C LEU A 22 4.17 -0.96 -13.02
N ALA A 23 3.07 -0.57 -12.38
CA ALA A 23 1.86 -1.38 -12.31
C ALA A 23 1.22 -1.61 -13.68
N PHE A 24 1.13 -0.56 -14.51
CA PHE A 24 0.60 -0.64 -15.87
C PHE A 24 1.44 -1.56 -16.76
N ASN A 25 2.76 -1.33 -16.83
CA ASN A 25 3.66 -2.13 -17.65
C ASN A 25 3.69 -3.60 -17.22
N LEU A 26 3.64 -3.85 -15.91
CA LEU A 26 3.54 -5.20 -15.37
C LEU A 26 2.19 -5.86 -15.72
N ALA A 27 1.08 -5.12 -15.67
CA ALA A 27 -0.25 -5.66 -15.99
C ALA A 27 -0.47 -5.88 -17.50
N LYS A 28 0.08 -5.00 -18.35
CA LYS A 28 -0.11 -5.03 -19.81
C LYS A 28 0.91 -5.93 -20.50
N HIS A 29 2.19 -5.76 -20.18
CA HIS A 29 3.29 -6.42 -20.88
C HIS A 29 3.94 -7.54 -20.05
N GLY A 30 3.60 -7.66 -18.76
CA GLY A 30 4.28 -8.61 -17.88
C GLY A 30 5.72 -8.21 -17.52
N VAL A 31 6.11 -6.96 -17.83
CA VAL A 31 7.48 -6.45 -17.63
C VAL A 31 7.47 -5.35 -16.58
N TYR A 32 8.32 -5.50 -15.56
CA TYR A 32 8.51 -4.48 -14.52
C TYR A 32 9.40 -3.36 -15.08
N SER A 33 8.80 -2.30 -15.61
CA SER A 33 9.50 -1.19 -16.29
C SER A 33 8.87 0.17 -16.00
N LEU A 34 9.70 1.21 -16.03
CA LEU A 34 9.27 2.62 -15.97
C LEU A 34 9.10 3.27 -17.34
N SER A 35 9.31 2.52 -18.42
CA SER A 35 9.14 3.03 -19.79
C SER A 35 7.72 3.58 -19.99
N SER A 36 7.64 4.66 -20.75
CA SER A 36 6.36 5.23 -21.23
C SER A 36 5.98 4.72 -22.62
N ASP A 37 6.83 3.89 -23.23
CA ASP A 37 6.58 3.35 -24.55
C ASP A 37 5.51 2.26 -24.46
N ASP A 38 4.44 2.40 -25.24
CA ASP A 38 3.36 1.41 -25.32
C ASP A 38 3.72 0.33 -26.35
N THR A 39 4.82 -0.38 -26.07
CA THR A 39 5.36 -1.43 -26.93
C THR A 39 5.66 -2.69 -26.11
N PRO A 40 5.60 -3.90 -26.72
CA PRO A 40 5.92 -5.13 -26.01
C PRO A 40 7.41 -5.26 -25.66
N ASP A 41 8.30 -4.54 -26.34
CA ASP A 41 9.76 -4.62 -26.20
C ASP A 41 10.33 -3.56 -25.24
N ILE A 42 9.72 -3.41 -24.06
CA ILE A 42 10.19 -2.48 -23.03
C ILE A 42 11.29 -3.08 -22.14
N GLU A 43 12.31 -2.28 -21.83
CA GLU A 43 13.41 -2.71 -20.96
C GLU A 43 13.00 -2.71 -19.48
N PRO A 44 13.35 -3.76 -18.70
CA PRO A 44 13.08 -3.79 -17.26
C PRO A 44 13.82 -2.70 -16.48
N SER A 45 13.21 -2.19 -15.39
CA SER A 45 13.83 -1.22 -14.48
C SER A 45 13.91 -1.73 -13.04
N LEU A 46 14.84 -1.17 -12.25
CA LEU A 46 15.07 -1.54 -10.84
C LEU A 46 14.99 -0.35 -9.88
N GLU A 47 14.32 0.74 -10.28
CA GLU A 47 14.30 1.98 -9.49
C GLU A 47 13.41 1.92 -8.25
N ARG A 48 12.48 0.97 -8.18
CA ARG A 48 11.49 0.86 -7.10
C ARG A 48 11.33 -0.58 -6.65
N GLU A 49 10.77 -0.72 -5.45
CA GLU A 49 10.52 -2.00 -4.83
C GLU A 49 9.26 -2.67 -5.42
N PRO A 50 9.26 -3.99 -5.60
CA PRO A 50 8.30 -4.64 -6.48
C PRO A 50 6.90 -4.86 -5.89
N LEU A 51 6.75 -4.94 -4.55
CA LEU A 51 5.52 -5.46 -3.97
C LEU A 51 4.32 -4.55 -4.20
N TYR A 52 4.48 -3.25 -4.00
CA TYR A 52 3.36 -2.32 -4.12
C TYR A 52 2.93 -2.10 -5.59
N PRO A 53 3.84 -1.89 -6.56
CA PRO A 53 3.46 -1.88 -7.97
C PRO A 53 2.85 -3.20 -8.44
N ALA A 54 3.34 -4.36 -7.95
CA ALA A 54 2.73 -5.65 -8.26
C ALA A 54 1.29 -5.78 -7.72
N TYR A 55 1.03 -5.28 -6.51
CA TYR A 55 -0.33 -5.18 -5.97
C TYR A 55 -1.24 -4.32 -6.87
N LEU A 56 -0.76 -3.15 -7.27
CA LEU A 56 -1.53 -2.26 -8.17
C LEU A 56 -1.74 -2.88 -9.55
N ALA A 57 -0.77 -3.63 -10.09
CA ALA A 57 -0.91 -4.34 -11.36
C ALA A 57 -2.02 -5.39 -11.31
N VAL A 58 -2.12 -6.13 -10.20
CA VAL A 58 -3.22 -7.08 -9.97
C VAL A 58 -4.57 -6.35 -9.92
N VAL A 59 -4.63 -5.20 -9.24
CA VAL A 59 -5.85 -4.37 -9.21
C VAL A 59 -6.24 -3.92 -10.62
N LEU A 60 -5.30 -3.44 -11.43
CA LEU A 60 -5.58 -3.06 -12.82
C LEU A 60 -6.12 -4.24 -13.62
N ARG A 61 -5.42 -5.38 -13.62
CA ARG A 61 -5.80 -6.56 -14.42
C ARG A 61 -7.17 -7.13 -14.02
N LEU A 62 -7.54 -7.03 -12.74
CA LEU A 62 -8.82 -7.58 -12.25
C LEU A 62 -10.02 -6.67 -12.50
N PHE A 63 -9.82 -5.36 -12.54
CA PHE A 63 -10.92 -4.38 -12.52
C PHE A 63 -10.96 -3.47 -13.75
N THR A 64 -10.05 -3.65 -14.70
CA THR A 64 -9.98 -2.85 -15.93
C THR A 64 -9.58 -3.69 -17.13
N ASP A 65 -9.92 -3.21 -18.33
CA ASP A 65 -9.39 -3.75 -19.59
C ASP A 65 -8.05 -3.09 -19.91
N VAL A 66 -6.99 -3.63 -19.34
CA VAL A 66 -5.63 -3.06 -19.46
C VAL A 66 -5.11 -3.12 -20.91
N ASP A 67 -5.63 -4.04 -21.72
CA ASP A 67 -5.14 -4.26 -23.08
C ASP A 67 -5.58 -3.11 -24.01
N GLU A 68 -6.71 -2.45 -23.71
CA GLU A 68 -7.20 -1.25 -24.40
C GLU A 68 -6.60 0.07 -23.87
N MET A 69 -5.91 0.05 -22.73
CA MET A 69 -5.36 1.26 -22.11
C MET A 69 -4.02 1.65 -22.71
N THR A 70 -3.81 2.95 -22.90
CA THR A 70 -2.50 3.51 -23.28
C THR A 70 -1.85 4.21 -22.09
N TYR A 71 -0.56 4.49 -22.20
CA TYR A 71 0.18 5.25 -21.19
C TYR A 71 -0.43 6.63 -20.89
N GLU A 72 -1.12 7.25 -21.85
CA GLU A 72 -1.77 8.55 -21.69
C GLU A 72 -2.82 8.55 -20.56
N CYS A 73 -3.38 7.38 -20.23
CA CYS A 73 -4.30 7.18 -19.11
C CYS A 73 -3.75 7.66 -17.75
N PHE A 74 -2.43 7.63 -17.55
CA PHE A 74 -1.80 7.96 -16.27
C PHE A 74 -1.23 9.38 -16.22
N ARG A 75 -1.44 10.19 -17.27
CA ARG A 75 -1.13 11.62 -17.24
C ARG A 75 -2.20 12.37 -16.44
N PRO A 76 -1.86 13.50 -15.79
CA PRO A 76 -2.85 14.32 -15.08
C PRO A 76 -4.06 14.70 -15.95
N ASP A 77 -3.81 15.02 -17.22
CA ASP A 77 -4.81 15.40 -18.21
C ASP A 77 -5.38 14.22 -19.02
N GLY A 78 -5.06 12.98 -18.65
CA GLY A 78 -5.43 11.77 -19.39
C GLY A 78 -6.93 11.45 -19.35
N GLU A 79 -7.40 10.74 -20.38
CA GLU A 79 -8.83 10.41 -20.55
C GLU A 79 -9.34 9.34 -19.57
N CYS A 80 -8.44 8.53 -18.98
CA CYS A 80 -8.78 7.35 -18.18
C CYS A 80 -8.96 7.66 -16.69
N VAL A 81 -9.81 8.65 -16.39
CA VAL A 81 -10.08 9.10 -15.01
C VAL A 81 -10.54 7.96 -14.10
N SER A 82 -11.30 6.99 -14.63
CA SER A 82 -11.80 5.83 -13.89
C SER A 82 -10.68 4.91 -13.40
N ALA A 83 -9.69 4.62 -14.25
CA ALA A 83 -8.55 3.76 -13.91
C ALA A 83 -7.65 4.44 -12.86
N ARG A 84 -7.39 5.74 -13.02
CA ARG A 84 -6.65 6.53 -12.03
C ARG A 84 -7.35 6.55 -10.68
N LEU A 85 -8.66 6.78 -10.68
CA LEU A 85 -9.46 6.78 -9.45
C LEU A 85 -9.51 5.41 -8.78
N LEU A 86 -9.56 4.33 -9.56
CA LEU A 86 -9.47 2.95 -9.06
C LEU A 86 -8.12 2.72 -8.35
N LEU A 87 -7.01 3.06 -8.99
CA LEU A 87 -5.67 2.90 -8.41
C LEU A 87 -5.50 3.71 -7.13
N ASN A 88 -5.99 4.95 -7.11
CA ASN A 88 -5.97 5.78 -5.90
C ASN A 88 -6.77 5.11 -4.77
N ARG A 89 -7.96 4.56 -5.08
CA ARG A 89 -8.81 3.85 -4.11
C ARG A 89 -8.26 2.49 -3.67
N ALA A 90 -7.29 1.92 -4.39
CA ALA A 90 -6.64 0.67 -3.99
C ALA A 90 -5.90 0.79 -2.65
N SER A 91 -5.54 2.00 -2.22
CA SER A 91 -4.93 2.23 -0.90
C SER A 91 -5.93 2.16 0.27
N ILE A 92 -7.24 2.23 0.01
CA ILE A 92 -8.27 2.27 1.07
C ILE A 92 -8.27 1.00 1.93
N PRO A 93 -8.29 -0.23 1.38
CA PRO A 93 -8.23 -1.45 2.19
C PRO A 93 -6.96 -1.55 3.05
N ILE A 94 -5.83 -1.08 2.55
CA ILE A 94 -4.55 -1.05 3.28
C ILE A 94 -4.66 -0.12 4.49
N TYR A 95 -5.19 1.09 4.28
CA TYR A 95 -5.40 2.06 5.34
C TYR A 95 -6.39 1.57 6.42
N ILE A 96 -7.52 0.98 6.00
CA ILE A 96 -8.48 0.36 6.93
C ILE A 96 -7.78 -0.72 7.75
N SER A 97 -7.01 -1.60 7.10
CA SER A 97 -6.26 -2.67 7.77
C SER A 97 -5.24 -2.13 8.78
N LEU A 98 -4.54 -1.05 8.44
CA LEU A 98 -3.60 -0.36 9.31
C LEU A 98 -4.28 0.14 10.59
N ILE A 99 -5.42 0.81 10.47
CA ILE A 99 -6.15 1.34 11.63
C ILE A 99 -6.71 0.22 12.49
N TRP A 100 -7.29 -0.80 11.88
CA TRP A 100 -7.78 -1.96 12.60
C TRP A 100 -6.67 -2.64 13.40
N LEU A 101 -5.52 -2.88 12.77
CA LEU A 101 -4.38 -3.49 13.43
C LEU A 101 -3.82 -2.59 14.54
N PHE A 102 -3.70 -1.29 14.29
CA PHE A 102 -3.23 -0.32 15.28
C PHE A 102 -4.13 -0.29 16.50
N THR A 103 -5.45 -0.24 16.27
CA THR A 103 -6.46 -0.23 17.33
C THR A 103 -6.43 -1.53 18.13
N ALA A 104 -6.34 -2.69 17.44
CA ALA A 104 -6.25 -3.99 18.09
C ALA A 104 -4.97 -4.13 18.92
N ALA A 105 -3.83 -3.67 18.39
CA ALA A 105 -2.57 -3.63 19.11
C ALA A 105 -2.68 -2.74 20.35
N ALA A 106 -3.10 -1.48 20.19
CA ALA A 106 -3.22 -0.52 21.29
C ALA A 106 -4.20 -1.00 22.38
N TYR A 107 -5.34 -1.59 22.00
CA TYR A 107 -6.26 -2.21 22.96
C TYR A 107 -5.61 -3.37 23.72
N ARG A 108 -4.81 -4.21 23.06
CA ARG A 108 -4.08 -5.31 23.71
C ARG A 108 -3.06 -4.83 24.75
N PHE A 109 -2.46 -3.65 24.54
CA PHE A 109 -1.45 -3.10 25.45
C PHE A 109 -2.05 -2.30 26.61
N ILE A 110 -3.07 -1.48 26.35
CA ILE A 110 -3.60 -0.55 27.35
C ILE A 110 -4.87 -1.11 28.01
N GLY A 111 -5.63 -1.97 27.32
CA GLY A 111 -6.85 -2.60 27.85
C GLY A 111 -8.07 -1.68 27.93
N ASN A 112 -7.99 -0.46 27.39
CA ASN A 112 -9.05 0.54 27.52
C ASN A 112 -9.88 0.67 26.22
N TRP A 113 -11.20 0.53 26.34
CA TRP A 113 -12.12 0.60 25.21
C TRP A 113 -12.16 1.99 24.54
N TRP A 114 -11.81 3.07 25.25
CA TRP A 114 -11.70 4.41 24.66
C TRP A 114 -10.69 4.49 23.51
N ILE A 115 -9.73 3.57 23.44
CA ILE A 115 -8.77 3.45 22.33
C ILE A 115 -9.46 3.01 21.04
N VAL A 116 -10.49 2.17 21.14
CA VAL A 116 -11.30 1.80 19.99
C VAL A 116 -12.02 3.03 19.46
N GLY A 117 -12.55 3.87 20.35
CA GLY A 117 -13.11 5.18 20.00
C GLY A 117 -12.09 6.09 19.31
N ALA A 118 -10.87 6.19 19.85
CA ALA A 118 -9.80 7.00 19.25
C ALA A 118 -9.35 6.47 17.88
N GLY A 119 -9.25 5.14 17.71
CA GLY A 119 -8.94 4.50 16.44
C GLY A 119 -10.02 4.74 15.39
N LEU A 120 -11.30 4.69 15.77
CA LEU A 120 -12.42 5.07 14.92
C LEU A 120 -12.36 6.56 14.55
N VAL A 121 -12.04 7.45 15.48
CA VAL A 121 -11.84 8.87 15.16
C VAL A 121 -10.69 9.06 14.17
N MET A 122 -9.57 8.34 14.36
CA MET A 122 -8.45 8.36 13.41
C MET A 122 -8.86 7.93 11.99
N LEU A 123 -9.74 6.92 11.86
CA LEU A 123 -10.29 6.48 10.56
C LEU A 123 -10.98 7.61 9.81
N PHE A 124 -11.59 8.55 10.52
CA PHE A 124 -12.33 9.66 9.93
C PHE A 124 -11.57 10.99 9.94
N SER A 125 -10.45 11.08 10.67
CA SER A 125 -9.70 12.34 10.85
C SER A 125 -8.49 12.49 9.93
N VAL A 126 -8.03 11.41 9.28
CA VAL A 126 -6.89 11.52 8.37
C VAL A 126 -7.28 12.34 7.14
N ASN A 127 -6.36 13.20 6.72
CA ASN A 127 -6.53 14.11 5.60
C ASN A 127 -6.83 13.32 4.31
N HIS A 128 -7.79 13.80 3.52
CA HIS A 128 -8.21 13.21 2.24
C HIS A 128 -7.02 12.91 1.31
N PHE A 129 -5.95 13.71 1.42
CA PHE A 129 -4.70 13.54 0.68
C PHE A 129 -4.06 12.15 0.81
N LEU A 130 -4.05 11.54 2.00
CA LEU A 130 -3.39 10.24 2.18
C LEU A 130 -4.14 9.08 1.51
N TYR A 131 -5.42 9.26 1.17
CA TYR A 131 -6.23 8.22 0.53
C TYR A 131 -6.04 8.16 -0.98
N HIS A 132 -5.50 9.21 -1.60
CA HIS A 132 -5.52 9.37 -3.06
C HIS A 132 -4.14 9.34 -3.70
N VAL A 133 -3.09 9.08 -2.93
CA VAL A 133 -1.74 9.01 -3.49
C VAL A 133 -1.25 7.56 -3.37
N THR A 134 -0.86 6.98 -4.51
CA THR A 134 -0.28 5.63 -4.62
C THR A 134 1.16 5.60 -4.08
N LEU A 135 1.25 5.86 -2.78
CA LEU A 135 2.47 5.98 -1.99
C LEU A 135 2.79 4.68 -1.25
N THR A 136 4.06 4.35 -1.11
CA THR A 136 4.52 3.13 -0.42
C THR A 136 4.53 3.27 1.10
N GLU A 137 4.36 4.46 1.63
CA GLU A 137 4.36 4.79 3.06
C GLU A 137 3.25 4.05 3.81
N LEU A 138 2.04 4.01 3.26
CA LEU A 138 0.88 3.35 3.87
C LEU A 138 1.08 1.83 3.99
N PRO A 139 1.37 1.08 2.90
CA PRO A 139 1.65 -0.34 3.02
C PRO A 139 2.90 -0.62 3.87
N ALA A 140 3.94 0.23 3.80
CA ALA A 140 5.10 0.09 4.67
C ALA A 140 4.74 0.23 6.15
N ALA A 141 3.91 1.23 6.52
CA ALA A 141 3.45 1.40 7.90
C ALA A 141 2.64 0.18 8.38
N LEU A 142 1.78 -0.38 7.52
CA LEU A 142 1.02 -1.61 7.82
C LEU A 142 1.96 -2.79 8.09
N PHE A 143 2.93 -3.03 7.22
CA PHE A 143 3.86 -4.15 7.36
C PHE A 143 4.81 -3.97 8.54
N LEU A 144 5.26 -2.75 8.82
CA LEU A 144 6.05 -2.44 10.00
C LEU A 144 5.27 -2.70 11.30
N LEU A 145 4.02 -2.24 11.38
CA LEU A 145 3.17 -2.49 12.53
C LEU A 145 2.87 -3.99 12.70
N THR A 146 2.61 -4.69 11.59
CA THR A 146 2.43 -6.16 11.56
C THR A 146 3.65 -6.86 12.12
N HIS A 147 4.85 -6.50 11.64
CA HIS A 147 6.10 -7.05 12.11
C HIS A 147 6.29 -6.82 13.62
N ALA A 148 6.17 -5.56 14.07
CA ALA A 148 6.39 -5.18 15.46
C ALA A 148 5.39 -5.83 16.42
N PHE A 149 4.10 -5.84 16.06
CA PHE A 149 3.04 -6.43 16.87
C PHE A 149 3.25 -7.94 17.05
N PHE A 150 3.45 -8.68 15.96
CA PHE A 150 3.64 -10.13 16.04
C PHE A 150 4.98 -10.52 16.65
N LEU A 151 6.04 -9.72 16.46
CA LEU A 151 7.31 -9.92 17.15
C LEU A 151 7.11 -9.82 18.66
N TYR A 152 6.44 -8.77 19.12
CA TYR A 152 6.10 -8.62 20.54
C TYR A 152 5.29 -9.81 21.06
N MET A 153 4.25 -10.23 20.35
CA MET A 153 3.41 -11.38 20.73
C MET A 153 4.19 -12.70 20.75
N SER A 154 5.25 -12.84 19.94
CA SER A 154 6.13 -14.01 19.96
C SER A 154 7.13 -14.00 21.14
N ALA A 155 7.43 -12.82 21.68
CA ALA A 155 8.42 -12.61 22.73
C ALA A 155 7.80 -12.54 24.15
N SER A 156 6.54 -12.10 24.27
CA SER A 156 5.83 -11.91 25.54
C SER A 156 5.35 -13.21 26.19
N GLY A 157 6.26 -14.18 26.34
CA GLY A 157 6.07 -15.61 26.63
C GLY A 157 5.28 -16.07 27.87
N GLY A 158 4.36 -15.27 28.42
CA GLY A 158 3.53 -15.62 29.57
C GLY A 158 2.21 -16.34 29.26
N GLU A 159 1.65 -16.26 28.05
CA GLU A 159 0.27 -16.74 27.79
C GLU A 159 0.12 -17.66 26.56
N THR A 160 1.18 -17.89 25.81
CA THR A 160 1.06 -18.49 24.47
C THR A 160 1.68 -19.88 24.40
N SER A 161 0.87 -20.89 24.06
CA SER A 161 1.34 -22.22 23.68
C SER A 161 2.48 -22.13 22.65
N SER A 162 3.49 -23.02 22.76
CA SER A 162 4.66 -23.05 21.85
C SER A 162 4.28 -22.96 20.37
N ARG A 163 3.17 -23.59 19.96
CA ARG A 163 2.68 -23.53 18.57
C ARG A 163 2.29 -22.12 18.12
N ARG A 164 1.60 -21.36 18.97
CA ARG A 164 1.18 -19.97 18.66
C ARG A 164 2.38 -19.03 18.60
N ARG A 165 3.40 -19.28 19.43
CA ARG A 165 4.65 -18.51 19.40
C ARG A 165 5.35 -18.59 18.05
N TYR A 166 5.49 -19.81 17.49
CA TYR A 166 6.06 -20.00 16.15
C TYR A 166 5.22 -19.36 15.06
N LEU A 167 3.89 -19.43 15.16
CA LEU A 167 2.99 -18.76 14.21
C LEU A 167 3.20 -17.25 14.23
N TYR A 168 3.29 -16.62 15.40
CA TYR A 168 3.56 -15.18 15.50
C TYR A 168 4.94 -14.80 14.97
N ALA A 169 5.97 -15.59 15.25
CA ALA A 169 7.29 -15.37 14.67
C ALA A 169 7.27 -15.44 13.14
N LEU A 170 6.53 -16.40 12.56
CA LEU A 170 6.35 -16.52 11.11
C LEU A 170 5.59 -15.32 10.53
N LEU A 171 4.49 -14.89 11.15
CA LEU A 171 3.74 -13.70 10.71
C LEU A 171 4.58 -12.42 10.81
N SER A 172 5.42 -12.31 11.85
CA SER A 172 6.37 -11.21 12.00
C SER A 172 7.42 -11.21 10.88
N GLY A 173 7.97 -12.38 10.53
CA GLY A 173 8.91 -12.53 9.41
C GLY A 173 8.28 -12.21 8.06
N LEU A 174 7.03 -12.64 7.82
CA LEU A 174 6.28 -12.28 6.61
C LEU A 174 6.03 -10.77 6.52
N GLY A 175 5.67 -10.12 7.64
CA GLY A 175 5.54 -8.67 7.72
C GLY A 175 6.84 -7.95 7.37
N LEU A 176 7.98 -8.42 7.89
CA LEU A 176 9.29 -7.85 7.57
C LEU A 176 9.69 -8.06 6.11
N GLY A 177 9.46 -9.27 5.56
CA GLY A 177 9.73 -9.55 4.15
C GLY A 177 8.90 -8.66 3.23
N ALA A 178 7.61 -8.50 3.52
CA ALA A 178 6.72 -7.61 2.76
C ALA A 178 7.15 -6.14 2.88
N LEU A 179 7.61 -5.72 4.07
CA LEU A 179 8.14 -4.37 4.30
C LEU A 179 9.34 -4.07 3.40
N ILE A 180 10.31 -4.99 3.33
CA ILE A 180 11.52 -4.86 2.50
C ILE A 180 11.15 -4.75 1.01
N LEU A 181 10.16 -5.51 0.56
CA LEU A 181 9.72 -5.48 -0.84
C LEU A 181 8.80 -4.28 -1.18
N THR A 182 8.38 -3.50 -0.19
CA THR A 182 7.50 -2.33 -0.37
C THR A 182 8.27 -1.02 -0.35
N LYS A 183 9.31 -0.93 0.49
CA LYS A 183 10.12 0.26 0.65
C LYS A 183 11.51 -0.15 1.12
N ALA A 184 12.54 0.52 0.62
CA ALA A 184 13.94 0.28 0.92
C ALA A 184 14.32 0.72 2.36
N ILE A 185 13.62 0.18 3.35
CA ILE A 185 13.86 0.44 4.76
C ILE A 185 15.21 -0.14 5.21
N PHE A 186 15.79 -1.08 4.45
CA PHE A 186 17.15 -1.57 4.67
C PHE A 186 18.21 -0.46 4.57
N LEU A 187 17.95 0.63 3.83
CA LEU A 187 18.85 1.78 3.77
C LEU A 187 18.91 2.57 5.08
N TYR A 188 17.94 2.44 6.00
CA TYR A 188 18.03 3.07 7.31
C TYR A 188 19.03 2.39 8.26
N TRP A 189 19.57 1.22 7.88
CA TRP A 189 20.49 0.42 8.69
C TRP A 189 21.93 0.36 8.12
N LEU A 190 22.19 1.05 7.01
CA LEU A 190 23.49 1.23 6.37
C LEU A 190 24.08 2.60 6.74
#